data_AF-A0AAU4ZXQ2-F1
#
_entry.id   AF-A0AAU4ZXQ2-F1
#
_cell.length_a   1.000
_cell.length_b   1.000
_cell.length_c   1.000
_cell.angle_alpha   90.00
_cell.angle_beta   90.00
_cell.angle_gamma   90.00
#
_symmetry.space_group_name_H-M   'P 1'
#
loop_
_entity.id
_entity.type
_entity.pdbx_description
1 polymer ?
#
loop_
_entity_poly.entity_id
_entity_poly.type
_entity_poly.pdbx_seq_one_letter_code
_entity_poly.pdbx_strand_id
1 'polypeptide(L)'
;MYSIIVVPPPTTEDEHSGTYGDAHGGTYGAKRTGTQIRLAPGERLAFGRSASGNGLAIAHEGVSRNAGEITAQGAFWVLSNLSAHQTYVVENPEGAGEHIKVGPGRLDAPVPFEFARIVLPAAGDLLPIEVWAPRHDYLRSPEGLDGATTTPAFSVDRTKRYFAVLAALCEPRLRGEPHAPLPTVDQVVERLRPHWPAASRTSVQWNIDYLAVKLRLKPGPDTADTGPRLNGKKESLVSLALRFDLVREDDLLVLTEPASRAAR
;
A
#
# COMPACT_ATOMS: atom_id res chain seq x y z
N MET A 1 -5.69 23.24 -9.14
CA MET A 1 -6.93 22.71 -9.76
C MET A 1 -7.02 21.24 -9.37
N TYR A 2 -8.03 20.87 -8.59
CA TYR A 2 -8.21 19.52 -8.07
C TYR A 2 -8.72 18.62 -9.18
N SER A 3 -7.85 17.84 -9.81
CA SER A 3 -8.26 16.88 -10.87
C SER A 3 -7.71 15.52 -10.53
N ILE A 4 -8.47 14.47 -10.77
CA ILE A 4 -7.98 13.11 -10.64
C ILE A 4 -7.43 12.62 -11.99
N ILE A 5 -6.45 11.72 -11.96
CA ILE A 5 -5.90 11.05 -13.13
C ILE A 5 -6.23 9.56 -13.01
N VAL A 6 -6.87 9.01 -14.03
CA VAL A 6 -7.21 7.60 -14.12
C VAL A 6 -6.29 6.94 -15.15
N VAL A 7 -5.66 5.83 -14.75
CA VAL A 7 -4.79 5.00 -15.59
C VAL A 7 -5.49 3.65 -15.84
N PRO A 8 -5.76 3.29 -17.10
CA PRO A 8 -6.36 2.01 -17.46
C PRO A 8 -5.52 0.79 -17.02
N PRO A 9 -6.14 -0.41 -16.96
CA PRO A 9 -5.38 -1.65 -16.85
C PRO A 9 -4.44 -1.82 -18.05
N PRO A 10 -3.26 -2.46 -17.87
CA PRO A 10 -2.41 -2.83 -19.00
C PRO A 10 -3.18 -3.77 -19.94
N THR A 11 -3.00 -3.60 -21.24
CA THR A 11 -3.62 -4.45 -22.25
C THR A 11 -2.69 -5.63 -22.59
N THR A 12 -3.25 -6.76 -23.05
CA THR A 12 -2.44 -7.93 -23.47
C THR A 12 -1.49 -7.63 -24.63
N GLU A 13 -1.75 -6.56 -25.40
CA GLU A 13 -0.84 -6.06 -26.44
C GLU A 13 0.43 -5.41 -25.85
N ASP A 14 0.36 -4.88 -24.62
CA ASP A 14 1.49 -4.26 -23.94
C ASP A 14 2.55 -5.31 -23.51
N GLU A 15 2.14 -6.54 -23.20
CA GLU A 15 3.02 -7.62 -22.74
C GLU A 15 3.86 -8.25 -23.87
N HIS A 16 3.36 -8.26 -25.11
CA HIS A 16 4.07 -8.84 -26.27
C HIS A 16 5.18 -7.94 -26.83
N SER A 17 5.26 -6.68 -26.41
CA SER A 17 6.29 -5.73 -26.87
C SER A 17 7.65 -5.89 -26.17
N GLY A 18 7.75 -6.75 -25.15
CA GLY A 18 8.93 -6.85 -24.27
C GLY A 18 9.96 -7.91 -24.62
N THR A 19 9.74 -8.77 -25.63
CA THR A 19 10.65 -9.90 -25.88
C THR A 19 10.82 -10.15 -27.38
N TYR A 20 11.76 -9.46 -28.05
CA TYR A 20 12.56 -9.91 -29.20
C TYR A 20 13.36 -8.73 -29.78
N GLY A 21 14.70 -8.81 -29.77
CA GLY A 21 15.55 -7.95 -30.60
C GLY A 21 16.91 -7.58 -30.00
N ASP A 22 17.90 -8.47 -30.14
CA ASP A 22 19.31 -8.13 -30.01
C ASP A 22 19.80 -7.28 -31.21
N ALA A 23 20.63 -6.30 -30.86
CA ALA A 23 21.69 -5.65 -31.63
C ALA A 23 21.41 -5.25 -33.11
N HIS A 24 21.00 -3.99 -33.32
CA HIS A 24 21.71 -3.01 -34.16
C HIS A 24 21.03 -1.61 -34.10
N GLY A 25 21.78 -0.61 -33.63
CA GLY A 25 21.78 0.76 -34.16
C GLY A 25 20.49 1.61 -34.10
N GLY A 26 20.33 2.37 -33.01
CA GLY A 26 19.89 3.77 -33.05
C GLY A 26 18.38 4.07 -33.10
N THR A 27 18.03 5.18 -32.43
CA THR A 27 16.78 5.96 -32.47
C THR A 27 15.82 5.72 -31.30
N TYR A 28 15.82 6.69 -30.37
CA TYR A 28 14.82 7.05 -29.35
C TYR A 28 13.85 5.95 -28.89
N GLY A 29 14.08 5.45 -27.67
CA GLY A 29 13.16 4.56 -26.97
C GLY A 29 11.73 5.13 -26.96
N ALA A 30 10.82 4.38 -27.58
CA ALA A 30 9.42 4.72 -27.70
C ALA A 30 8.80 4.89 -26.30
N LYS A 31 8.24 6.07 -26.10
CA LYS A 31 7.57 6.52 -24.88
C LYS A 31 6.33 5.65 -24.64
N ARG A 32 6.27 4.92 -23.53
CA ARG A 32 5.04 4.28 -23.04
C ARG A 32 3.95 5.33 -22.89
N THR A 33 2.95 5.33 -23.76
CA THR A 33 1.76 6.17 -23.62
C THR A 33 0.56 5.29 -23.31
N GLY A 34 0.50 4.79 -22.07
CA GLY A 34 -0.79 4.42 -21.51
C GLY A 34 -1.64 5.70 -21.43
N THR A 35 -2.82 5.68 -22.04
CA THR A 35 -3.70 6.85 -22.12
C THR A 35 -4.19 7.22 -20.73
N GLN A 36 -3.60 8.25 -20.12
CA GLN A 36 -4.07 8.82 -18.85
C GLN A 36 -5.31 9.67 -19.12
N ILE A 37 -6.36 9.47 -18.32
CA ILE A 37 -7.62 10.22 -18.41
C ILE A 37 -7.69 11.18 -17.24
N ARG A 38 -7.83 12.47 -17.50
CA ARG A 38 -7.93 13.50 -16.46
C ARG A 38 -9.39 13.90 -16.26
N LEU A 39 -9.83 13.94 -15.00
CA LEU A 39 -11.18 14.34 -14.63
C LEU A 39 -11.13 15.54 -13.69
N ALA A 40 -11.78 16.63 -14.08
CA ALA A 40 -12.06 17.79 -13.25
C ALA A 40 -13.23 17.52 -12.28
N PRO A 41 -13.40 18.32 -11.20
CA PRO A 41 -14.47 18.12 -10.24
C PRO A 41 -15.85 18.14 -10.92
N GLY A 42 -16.69 17.15 -10.62
CA GLY A 42 -18.00 16.96 -11.24
C GLY A 42 -17.98 16.13 -12.53
N GLU A 43 -16.80 15.90 -13.14
CA GLU A 43 -16.68 15.01 -14.30
C GLU A 43 -16.75 13.54 -13.87
N ARG A 44 -17.24 12.73 -14.81
CA ARG A 44 -17.51 11.30 -14.63
C ARG A 44 -16.86 10.49 -15.72
N LEU A 45 -16.40 9.31 -15.36
CA LEU A 45 -15.83 8.33 -16.27
C LEU A 45 -16.50 6.99 -16.05
N ALA A 46 -17.46 6.67 -16.93
CA ALA A 46 -18.02 5.33 -17.02
C ALA A 46 -16.98 4.37 -17.62
N PHE A 47 -16.88 3.18 -17.05
CA PHE A 47 -15.98 2.12 -17.50
C PHE A 47 -16.68 0.78 -17.62
N GLY A 48 -16.20 -0.06 -18.54
CA GLY A 48 -16.72 -1.40 -18.74
C GLY A 48 -16.28 -2.02 -20.05
N ARG A 49 -16.78 -3.22 -20.34
CA ARG A 49 -16.40 -3.98 -21.54
C ARG A 49 -16.94 -3.37 -22.84
N SER A 50 -18.08 -2.67 -22.78
CA SER A 50 -18.66 -2.01 -23.96
C SER A 50 -17.88 -0.75 -24.31
N ALA A 51 -17.44 -0.62 -25.57
CA ALA A 51 -16.85 0.64 -26.05
C ALA A 51 -17.92 1.73 -26.24
N SER A 52 -19.15 1.35 -26.58
CA SER A 52 -20.27 2.30 -26.66
C SER A 52 -20.81 2.60 -25.27
N GLY A 53 -20.82 3.88 -24.89
CA GLY A 53 -21.40 4.37 -23.63
C GLY A 53 -20.44 4.43 -22.44
N ASN A 54 -19.20 3.96 -22.58
CA ASN A 54 -18.16 4.09 -21.56
C ASN A 54 -17.04 5.00 -22.08
N GLY A 55 -16.51 5.86 -21.20
CA GLY A 55 -15.30 6.65 -21.51
C GLY A 55 -14.01 5.84 -21.35
N LEU A 56 -14.07 4.69 -20.67
CA LEU A 56 -12.98 3.74 -20.53
C LEU A 56 -13.44 2.32 -20.88
N ALA A 57 -12.98 1.81 -22.03
CA ALA A 57 -13.25 0.44 -22.45
C ALA A 57 -12.21 -0.53 -21.88
N ILE A 58 -12.66 -1.60 -21.23
CA ILE A 58 -11.80 -2.67 -20.70
C ILE A 58 -12.20 -3.96 -21.42
N ALA A 59 -11.48 -4.30 -22.48
CA ALA A 59 -11.80 -5.38 -23.42
C ALA A 59 -11.49 -6.78 -22.83
N HIS A 60 -12.13 -7.12 -21.71
CA HIS A 60 -11.97 -8.40 -21.03
C HIS A 60 -13.32 -9.07 -20.81
N GLU A 61 -13.44 -10.37 -21.10
CA GLU A 61 -14.73 -11.08 -21.06
C GLU A 61 -15.36 -11.11 -19.66
N GLY A 62 -14.52 -11.23 -18.62
CA GLY A 62 -14.93 -11.16 -17.21
C GLY A 62 -15.44 -9.80 -16.72
N VAL A 63 -15.31 -8.73 -17.52
CA VAL A 63 -15.77 -7.38 -17.15
C VAL A 63 -17.19 -7.15 -17.66
N SER A 64 -18.05 -6.56 -16.81
CA SER A 64 -19.42 -6.21 -17.19
C SER A 64 -19.43 -5.16 -18.31
N ARG A 65 -20.43 -5.22 -19.21
CA ARG A 65 -20.56 -4.24 -20.32
C ARG A 65 -20.61 -2.79 -19.83
N ASN A 66 -21.34 -2.57 -18.73
CA ASN A 66 -21.30 -1.37 -17.92
C ASN A 66 -20.83 -1.82 -16.52
N ALA A 67 -19.58 -1.55 -16.17
CA ALA A 67 -18.95 -2.09 -14.96
C ALA A 67 -19.01 -1.09 -13.81
N GLY A 68 -18.75 0.17 -14.07
CA GLY A 68 -18.83 1.19 -13.03
C GLY A 68 -18.64 2.60 -13.55
N GLU A 69 -18.62 3.54 -12.60
CA GLU A 69 -18.38 4.95 -12.86
C GLU A 69 -17.46 5.53 -11.78
N ILE A 70 -16.44 6.27 -12.22
CA ILE A 70 -15.56 7.07 -11.38
C ILE A 70 -16.02 8.52 -11.48
N THR A 71 -16.26 9.19 -10.36
CA THR A 71 -16.63 10.62 -10.34
C THR A 71 -15.68 11.41 -9.45
N ALA A 72 -15.10 12.48 -10.01
CA ALA A 72 -14.21 13.38 -9.28
C ALA A 72 -15.01 14.37 -8.41
N GLN A 73 -14.63 14.54 -7.14
CA GLN A 73 -15.37 15.34 -6.15
C GLN A 73 -14.42 16.22 -5.31
N GLY A 74 -14.02 17.39 -5.81
CA GLY A 74 -13.22 18.34 -5.03
C GLY A 74 -11.95 17.69 -4.44
N ALA A 75 -11.94 17.44 -3.12
CA ALA A 75 -10.84 16.82 -2.40
C ALA A 75 -10.83 15.27 -2.38
N PHE A 76 -11.89 14.61 -2.86
CA PHE A 76 -12.00 13.15 -2.93
C PHE A 76 -12.62 12.71 -4.27
N TRP A 77 -12.90 11.41 -4.41
CA TRP A 77 -13.63 10.88 -5.55
C TRP A 77 -14.51 9.72 -5.11
N VAL A 78 -15.48 9.36 -5.94
CA VAL A 78 -16.42 8.27 -5.64
C VAL A 78 -16.39 7.21 -6.73
N LEU A 79 -16.66 5.97 -6.32
CA LEU A 79 -16.80 4.82 -7.19
C LEU A 79 -18.22 4.25 -7.10
N SER A 80 -18.89 4.17 -8.24
CA SER A 80 -20.14 3.43 -8.40
C SER A 80 -19.85 2.09 -9.06
N ASN A 81 -20.19 0.99 -8.37
CA ASN A 81 -20.13 -0.35 -8.93
C ASN A 81 -21.47 -0.69 -9.58
N LEU A 82 -21.49 -0.70 -10.91
CA LEU A 82 -22.68 -0.97 -11.71
C LEU A 82 -22.80 -2.45 -12.09
N SER A 83 -21.87 -3.30 -11.63
CA SER A 83 -21.99 -4.74 -11.76
C SER A 83 -23.10 -5.28 -10.87
N ALA A 84 -23.85 -6.24 -11.39
CA ALA A 84 -24.89 -6.95 -10.63
C ALA A 84 -24.32 -8.06 -9.72
N HIS A 85 -23.07 -8.49 -9.94
CA HIS A 85 -22.56 -9.73 -9.35
C HIS A 85 -21.16 -9.62 -8.73
N GLN A 86 -20.36 -8.62 -9.13
CA GLN A 86 -18.94 -8.56 -8.75
C GLN A 86 -18.70 -7.50 -7.68
N THR A 87 -17.96 -7.83 -6.63
CA THR A 87 -17.44 -6.85 -5.67
C THR A 87 -16.13 -6.31 -6.18
N TYR A 88 -15.95 -4.99 -6.13
CA TYR A 88 -14.67 -4.35 -6.42
C TYR A 88 -13.93 -4.09 -5.11
N VAL A 89 -12.61 -4.15 -5.18
CA VAL A 89 -11.73 -3.73 -4.09
C VAL A 89 -11.04 -2.46 -4.52
N VAL A 90 -11.02 -1.45 -3.67
CA VAL A 90 -10.18 -0.28 -3.86
C VAL A 90 -9.08 -0.35 -2.83
N GLU A 91 -7.86 -0.61 -3.29
CA GLU A 91 -6.65 -0.71 -2.47
C GLU A 91 -6.00 0.65 -2.34
N ASN A 92 -5.37 0.91 -1.19
CA ASN A 92 -4.42 1.99 -0.97
C ASN A 92 -3.01 1.39 -1.06
N PRO A 93 -2.28 1.57 -2.17
CA PRO A 93 -0.94 1.02 -2.31
C PRO A 93 0.06 1.60 -1.29
N GLU A 94 -0.21 2.78 -0.74
CA GLU A 94 0.62 3.44 0.27
C GLU A 94 0.23 3.03 1.70
N GLY A 95 -0.99 2.51 1.90
CA GLY A 95 -1.58 2.22 3.22
C GLY A 95 -1.33 0.80 3.72
N ALA A 96 -0.27 0.14 3.25
CA ALA A 96 0.16 -1.18 3.75
C ALA A 96 -0.95 -2.25 3.83
N GLY A 97 -1.84 -2.29 2.84
CA GLY A 97 -2.94 -3.27 2.72
C GLY A 97 -4.31 -2.76 3.13
N GLU A 98 -4.41 -1.48 3.45
CA GLU A 98 -5.68 -0.76 3.50
C GLU A 98 -6.48 -0.94 2.21
N HIS A 99 -7.75 -1.27 2.36
CA HIS A 99 -8.68 -1.38 1.25
C HIS A 99 -10.11 -1.13 1.69
N ILE A 100 -10.96 -0.78 0.73
CA ILE A 100 -12.41 -0.76 0.89
C ILE A 100 -13.06 -1.71 -0.12
N LYS A 101 -14.17 -2.32 0.27
CA LYS A 101 -15.00 -3.13 -0.63
C LYS A 101 -16.16 -2.32 -1.15
N VAL A 102 -16.33 -2.32 -2.47
CA VAL A 102 -17.48 -1.71 -3.16
C VAL A 102 -18.32 -2.84 -3.73
N GLY A 103 -19.33 -3.25 -2.96
CA GLY A 103 -20.22 -4.35 -3.34
C GLY A 103 -21.02 -4.08 -4.63
N PRO A 104 -21.59 -5.13 -5.25
CA PRO A 104 -22.40 -4.99 -6.46
C PRO A 104 -23.54 -3.99 -6.27
N GLY A 105 -23.76 -3.11 -7.25
CA GLY A 105 -24.81 -2.09 -7.22
C GLY A 105 -24.58 -0.95 -6.22
N ARG A 106 -23.47 -0.93 -5.48
CA ARG A 106 -23.16 0.18 -4.56
C ARG A 106 -22.80 1.43 -5.37
N LEU A 107 -23.59 2.49 -5.18
CA LEU A 107 -23.38 3.78 -5.81
C LEU A 107 -22.59 4.72 -4.89
N ASP A 108 -21.82 5.60 -5.52
CA ASP A 108 -21.15 6.74 -4.89
C ASP A 108 -20.33 6.37 -3.63
N ALA A 109 -19.65 5.23 -3.65
CA ALA A 109 -18.79 4.83 -2.55
C ALA A 109 -17.61 5.82 -2.45
N PRO A 110 -17.47 6.56 -1.33
CA PRO A 110 -16.39 7.52 -1.20
C PRO A 110 -15.05 6.80 -1.08
N VAL A 111 -14.07 7.27 -1.86
CA VAL A 111 -12.70 6.77 -1.83
C VAL A 111 -11.80 7.83 -1.18
N PRO A 112 -11.25 7.56 0.01
CA PRO A 112 -10.45 8.52 0.76
C PRO A 112 -8.95 8.46 0.43
N PHE A 113 -8.55 7.76 -0.63
CA PHE A 113 -7.15 7.51 -0.98
C PHE A 113 -6.67 8.46 -2.08
N GLU A 114 -5.47 9.02 -1.87
CA GLU A 114 -4.79 9.89 -2.85
C GLU A 114 -4.23 9.08 -4.01
N PHE A 115 -3.61 7.94 -3.71
CA PHE A 115 -3.27 6.92 -4.69
C PHE A 115 -4.10 5.67 -4.41
N ALA A 116 -4.85 5.23 -5.40
CA ALA A 116 -5.77 4.12 -5.27
C ALA A 116 -5.67 3.16 -6.46
N ARG A 117 -5.89 1.88 -6.20
CA ARG A 117 -6.03 0.86 -7.23
C ARG A 117 -7.41 0.21 -7.11
N ILE A 118 -8.26 0.43 -8.10
CA ILE A 118 -9.52 -0.31 -8.24
C ILE A 118 -9.17 -1.67 -8.84
N VAL A 119 -9.43 -2.74 -8.12
CA VAL A 119 -9.20 -4.11 -8.56
C VAL A 119 -10.53 -4.74 -8.96
N LEU A 120 -10.66 -5.04 -10.25
CA LEU A 120 -11.81 -5.74 -10.82
C LEU A 120 -11.50 -7.24 -10.92
N PRO A 121 -12.30 -8.13 -10.32
CA PRO A 121 -12.21 -9.55 -10.63
C PRO A 121 -12.66 -9.79 -12.08
N ALA A 122 -11.93 -10.61 -12.81
CA ALA A 122 -12.23 -10.89 -14.21
C ALA A 122 -11.79 -12.31 -14.62
N ALA A 123 -12.66 -13.30 -14.39
CA ALA A 123 -12.50 -14.69 -14.89
C ALA A 123 -11.14 -15.37 -14.58
N GLY A 124 -10.55 -15.10 -13.41
CA GLY A 124 -9.24 -15.63 -13.00
C GLY A 124 -8.18 -14.55 -12.87
N ASP A 125 -8.38 -13.42 -13.55
CA ASP A 125 -7.51 -12.26 -13.50
C ASP A 125 -8.02 -11.19 -12.52
N LEU A 126 -7.10 -10.32 -12.11
CA LEU A 126 -7.37 -9.11 -11.35
C LEU A 126 -6.92 -7.91 -12.17
N LEU A 127 -7.87 -7.13 -12.66
CA LEU A 127 -7.58 -5.99 -13.54
C LEU A 127 -7.52 -4.69 -12.72
N PRO A 128 -6.35 -4.03 -12.64
CA PRO A 128 -6.19 -2.80 -11.89
C PRO A 128 -6.55 -1.57 -12.73
N ILE A 129 -7.33 -0.65 -12.17
CA ILE A 129 -7.43 0.73 -12.66
C ILE A 129 -6.78 1.61 -11.59
N GLU A 130 -5.76 2.36 -11.94
CA GLU A 130 -5.10 3.25 -10.98
C GLU A 130 -5.73 4.64 -11.01
N VAL A 131 -5.93 5.23 -9.84
CA VAL A 131 -6.51 6.57 -9.69
C VAL A 131 -5.60 7.40 -8.80
N TRP A 132 -5.16 8.53 -9.32
CA TRP A 132 -4.37 9.54 -8.63
C TRP A 132 -5.24 10.76 -8.35
N ALA A 133 -5.59 10.97 -7.10
CA ALA A 133 -6.30 12.14 -6.63
C ALA A 133 -5.34 13.21 -6.08
N PRO A 134 -5.76 14.48 -6.04
CA PRO A 134 -4.99 15.53 -5.39
C PRO A 134 -4.70 15.21 -3.93
N ARG A 135 -3.54 15.66 -3.44
CA ARG A 135 -3.18 15.53 -2.03
C ARG A 135 -4.14 16.28 -1.13
N HIS A 136 -4.44 15.72 0.04
CA HIS A 136 -5.20 16.40 1.07
C HIS A 136 -4.33 17.47 1.75
N ASP A 137 -4.98 18.57 2.10
CA ASP A 137 -4.36 19.59 2.94
C ASP A 137 -4.39 19.12 4.40
N TYR A 138 -3.20 18.94 4.99
CA TYR A 138 -3.07 18.57 6.39
C TYR A 138 -2.85 19.81 7.25
N LEU A 139 -3.57 19.89 8.37
CA LEU A 139 -3.34 20.92 9.37
C LEU A 139 -1.89 20.84 9.88
N ARG A 140 -1.21 21.99 9.91
CA ARG A 140 0.02 22.15 10.69
C ARG A 140 -0.35 22.26 12.16
N SER A 141 0.44 21.65 13.03
CA SER A 141 0.18 21.72 14.47
C SER A 141 0.19 23.19 14.92
N PRO A 142 -0.86 23.67 15.60
CA PRO A 142 -0.85 25.00 16.17
C PRO A 142 0.23 25.07 17.27
N GLU A 143 1.12 26.05 17.18
CA GLU A 143 2.11 26.31 18.21
C GLU A 143 1.46 26.94 19.44
N GLY A 144 1.98 26.64 20.64
CA GLY A 144 1.63 27.38 21.86
C GLY A 144 0.27 27.04 22.48
N LEU A 145 -0.22 25.80 22.32
CA LEU A 145 -1.38 25.35 23.08
C LEU A 145 -1.06 25.23 24.57
N ASP A 146 -1.95 25.76 25.42
CA ASP A 146 -1.82 25.69 26.87
C ASP A 146 -1.99 24.25 27.39
N GLY A 147 -1.29 23.95 28.51
CA GLY A 147 -1.42 22.69 29.23
C GLY A 147 -0.27 21.70 29.01
N ALA A 148 -0.38 20.53 29.65
CA ALA A 148 0.63 19.48 29.54
C ALA A 148 0.58 18.82 28.15
N THR A 149 1.75 18.53 27.57
CA THR A 149 1.85 17.83 26.29
C THR A 149 1.21 16.45 26.36
N THR A 150 0.38 16.13 25.37
CA THR A 150 -0.24 14.80 25.24
C THR A 150 0.83 13.72 25.11
N THR A 151 0.82 12.75 26.02
CA THR A 151 1.69 11.57 25.94
C THR A 151 1.34 10.74 24.70
N PRO A 152 2.32 10.39 23.85
CA PRO A 152 2.06 9.57 22.66
C PRO A 152 1.62 8.15 23.02
N ALA A 153 0.64 7.61 22.28
CA ALA A 153 0.09 6.27 22.50
C ALA A 153 1.15 5.16 22.32
N PHE A 154 2.07 5.34 21.36
CA PHE A 154 3.18 4.45 21.09
C PHE A 154 4.47 5.24 21.02
N SER A 155 5.37 5.06 22.00
CA SER A 155 6.68 5.71 22.00
C SER A 155 7.72 4.76 21.40
N VAL A 156 8.02 4.92 20.12
CA VAL A 156 9.06 4.14 19.42
C VAL A 156 10.19 5.09 19.01
N ASP A 157 11.36 4.90 19.60
CA ASP A 157 12.56 5.66 19.23
C ASP A 157 13.18 5.07 17.95
N ARG A 158 13.16 5.86 16.88
CA ARG A 158 13.63 5.49 15.53
C ARG A 158 15.13 5.22 15.47
N THR A 159 15.92 5.72 16.42
CA THR A 159 17.39 5.56 16.40
C THR A 159 17.86 4.25 17.04
N LYS A 160 16.95 3.41 17.55
CA LYS A 160 17.29 2.21 18.31
C LYS A 160 17.18 0.96 17.44
N ARG A 161 17.97 -0.08 17.78
CA ARG A 161 18.02 -1.35 17.04
C ARG A 161 16.66 -2.06 16.95
N TYR A 162 15.82 -1.94 17.97
CA TYR A 162 14.47 -2.51 17.90
C TYR A 162 13.64 -1.87 16.77
N PHE A 163 13.86 -0.59 16.46
CA PHE A 163 13.14 0.07 15.39
C PHE A 163 13.59 -0.47 14.03
N ALA A 164 14.90 -0.64 13.82
CA ALA A 164 15.42 -1.29 12.63
C ALA A 164 14.86 -2.72 12.45
N VAL A 165 14.72 -3.49 13.55
CA VAL A 165 14.06 -4.81 13.52
C VAL A 165 12.58 -4.70 13.11
N LEU A 166 11.84 -3.73 13.66
CA LEU A 166 10.43 -3.51 13.29
C LEU A 166 10.31 -3.10 11.81
N ALA A 167 11.19 -2.21 11.34
CA ALA A 167 11.25 -1.78 9.95
C ALA A 167 11.57 -2.95 9.00
N ALA A 168 12.55 -3.79 9.33
CA ALA A 168 12.89 -4.97 8.54
C ALA A 168 11.74 -5.99 8.45
N LEU A 169 10.91 -6.09 9.50
CA LEU A 169 9.70 -6.94 9.48
C LEU A 169 8.59 -6.35 8.60
N CYS A 170 8.46 -5.02 8.57
CA CYS A 170 7.43 -4.31 7.79
C CYS A 170 7.81 -4.11 6.32
N GLU A 171 9.11 -4.12 6.01
CA GLU A 171 9.68 -3.77 4.71
C GLU A 171 8.97 -4.42 3.50
N PRO A 172 8.69 -5.74 3.46
CA PRO A 172 8.04 -6.34 2.30
C PRO A 172 6.65 -5.73 2.01
N ARG A 173 5.87 -5.45 3.06
CA ARG A 173 4.52 -4.89 2.93
C ARG A 173 4.50 -3.41 2.60
N LEU A 174 5.58 -2.70 2.93
CA LEU A 174 5.77 -1.30 2.61
C LEU A 174 6.30 -1.07 1.18
N ARG A 175 6.95 -2.07 0.56
CA ARG A 175 7.45 -1.98 -0.84
C ARG A 175 6.45 -2.42 -1.91
N GLY A 176 5.15 -2.28 -1.64
CA GLY A 176 4.10 -2.56 -2.63
C GLY A 176 3.63 -4.02 -2.70
N GLU A 177 3.98 -4.87 -1.73
CA GLU A 177 3.41 -6.21 -1.56
C GLU A 177 2.61 -6.32 -0.24
N PRO A 178 1.40 -5.75 -0.14
CA PRO A 178 0.69 -5.62 1.14
C PRO A 178 0.41 -6.93 1.90
N HIS A 179 0.37 -8.04 1.17
CA HIS A 179 0.11 -9.38 1.71
C HIS A 179 1.36 -10.28 1.71
N ALA A 180 2.55 -9.70 1.52
CA ALA A 180 3.79 -10.46 1.61
C ALA A 180 3.90 -11.20 2.95
N PRO A 181 4.38 -12.47 2.92
CA PRO A 181 4.66 -13.20 4.14
C PRO A 181 5.73 -12.47 4.95
N LEU A 182 5.61 -12.50 6.27
CA LEU A 182 6.61 -11.84 7.11
C LEU A 182 7.97 -12.55 6.98
N PRO A 183 9.07 -11.78 7.01
CA PRO A 183 10.39 -12.37 6.91
C PRO A 183 10.67 -13.28 8.12
N THR A 184 11.46 -14.32 7.87
CA THR A 184 12.01 -15.17 8.93
C THR A 184 13.03 -14.38 9.76
N VAL A 185 13.37 -14.87 10.96
CA VAL A 185 14.38 -14.21 11.79
C VAL A 185 15.73 -14.15 11.06
N ASP A 186 16.09 -15.21 10.34
CA ASP A 186 17.34 -15.27 9.57
C ASP A 186 17.32 -14.24 8.43
N GLN A 187 16.19 -14.11 7.72
CA GLN A 187 15.99 -13.07 6.70
C GLN A 187 16.03 -11.64 7.25
N VAL A 188 15.62 -11.42 8.50
CA VAL A 188 15.76 -10.12 9.18
C VAL A 188 17.22 -9.85 9.55
N VAL A 189 17.96 -10.87 10.02
CA VAL A 189 19.40 -10.73 10.29
C VAL A 189 20.16 -10.33 9.02
N GLU A 190 19.88 -10.98 7.89
CA GLU A 190 20.49 -10.64 6.59
C GLU A 190 20.25 -9.18 6.22
N ARG A 191 19.01 -8.69 6.33
CA ARG A 191 18.64 -7.30 6.05
C ARG A 191 19.34 -6.29 6.95
N LEU A 192 19.57 -6.64 8.21
CA LEU A 192 20.16 -5.72 9.19
C LEU A 192 21.69 -5.70 9.16
N ARG A 193 22.33 -6.72 8.58
CA ARG A 193 23.80 -6.88 8.60
C ARG A 193 24.58 -5.66 8.10
N PRO A 194 24.17 -4.93 7.04
CA PRO A 194 24.91 -3.75 6.58
C PRO A 194 25.06 -2.65 7.65
N HIS A 195 24.09 -2.48 8.55
CA HIS A 195 24.05 -1.42 9.57
C HIS A 195 24.30 -1.92 10.99
N TRP A 196 24.08 -3.22 11.20
CA TRP A 196 24.34 -3.91 12.44
C TRP A 196 25.07 -5.23 12.13
N PRO A 197 26.39 -5.19 11.90
CA PRO A 197 27.17 -6.39 11.54
C PRO A 197 27.12 -7.51 12.59
N ALA A 198 26.90 -7.14 13.86
CA ALA A 198 26.75 -8.07 14.97
C ALA A 198 25.31 -8.61 15.14
N ALA A 199 24.39 -8.33 14.22
CA ALA A 199 23.04 -8.87 14.26
C ALA A 199 23.08 -10.40 14.23
N SER A 200 22.39 -11.00 15.19
CA SER A 200 22.24 -12.44 15.35
C SER A 200 20.80 -12.82 15.59
N ARG A 201 20.46 -14.08 15.36
CA ARG A 201 19.12 -14.63 15.62
C ARG A 201 18.62 -14.30 17.03
N THR A 202 19.49 -14.48 18.03
CA THR A 202 19.20 -14.16 19.44
C THR A 202 18.90 -12.68 19.64
N SER A 203 19.72 -11.81 19.05
CA SER A 203 19.55 -10.36 19.20
C SER A 203 18.27 -9.85 18.53
N VAL A 204 17.91 -10.38 17.36
CA VAL A 204 16.67 -10.03 16.66
C VAL A 204 15.46 -10.52 17.46
N GLN A 205 15.48 -11.76 17.93
CA GLN A 205 14.41 -12.32 18.76
C GLN A 205 14.19 -11.50 20.04
N TRP A 206 15.28 -11.10 20.71
CA TRP A 206 15.19 -10.24 21.90
C TRP A 206 14.54 -8.88 21.60
N ASN A 207 14.87 -8.26 20.45
CA ASN A 207 14.25 -7.00 20.05
C ASN A 207 12.76 -7.17 19.71
N ILE A 208 12.36 -8.30 19.09
CA ILE A 208 10.94 -8.65 18.86
C ILE A 208 10.20 -8.76 20.19
N ASP A 209 10.78 -9.44 21.18
CA ASP A 209 10.17 -9.61 22.49
C ASP A 209 10.08 -8.27 23.25
N TYR A 210 11.14 -7.45 23.16
CA TYR A 210 11.14 -6.10 23.73
C TYR A 210 10.07 -5.20 23.09
N LEU A 211 9.90 -5.25 21.76
CA LEU A 211 8.86 -4.51 21.06
C LEU A 211 7.46 -4.91 21.50
N ALA A 212 7.20 -6.21 21.69
CA ALA A 212 5.89 -6.68 22.14
C ALA A 212 5.53 -6.09 23.51
N VAL A 213 6.49 -6.04 24.44
CA VAL A 213 6.31 -5.38 25.75
C VAL A 213 6.12 -3.87 25.56
N LYS A 214 6.97 -3.22 24.77
CA LYS A 214 6.98 -1.77 24.56
C LYS A 214 5.68 -1.26 23.91
N LEU A 215 5.13 -2.03 22.98
CA LEU A 215 3.88 -1.73 22.28
C LEU A 215 2.64 -2.31 23.01
N ARG A 216 2.84 -2.85 24.22
CA ARG A 216 1.77 -3.39 25.07
C ARG A 216 0.92 -4.44 24.36
N LEU A 217 1.52 -5.19 23.44
CA LEU A 217 0.91 -6.37 22.85
C LEU A 217 0.88 -7.43 23.94
N LYS A 218 -0.25 -7.53 24.66
CA LYS A 218 -0.44 -8.47 25.78
C LYS A 218 0.07 -9.86 25.37
N PRO A 219 0.93 -10.53 26.16
CA PRO A 219 0.92 -11.97 26.22
C PRO A 219 -0.23 -12.38 27.15
N GLY A 220 -1.25 -13.06 26.64
CA GLY A 220 -2.24 -13.75 27.47
C GLY A 220 -1.96 -15.25 27.48
N PRO A 221 -1.47 -15.85 28.58
CA PRO A 221 -1.20 -17.29 28.64
C PRO A 221 -2.44 -18.18 28.91
N ASP A 222 -3.63 -17.63 29.25
CA ASP A 222 -4.75 -18.44 29.77
C ASP A 222 -6.10 -18.28 29.03
N THR A 223 -6.14 -17.74 27.80
CA THR A 223 -7.40 -17.65 27.03
C THR A 223 -7.26 -18.00 25.55
N ALA A 224 -6.20 -18.69 25.14
CA ALA A 224 -6.06 -19.14 23.76
C ALA A 224 -5.89 -20.66 23.74
N ASP A 225 -6.87 -21.33 23.14
CA ASP A 225 -6.74 -22.70 22.70
C ASP A 225 -5.40 -22.93 21.99
N THR A 226 -4.86 -24.12 22.19
CA THR A 226 -3.54 -24.56 21.75
C THR A 226 -3.40 -24.53 20.22
N GLY A 227 -3.17 -23.35 19.64
CA GLY A 227 -2.85 -23.10 18.23
C GLY A 227 -1.37 -22.79 17.99
N PRO A 228 -0.88 -22.78 16.73
CA PRO A 228 0.54 -22.82 16.41
C PRO A 228 1.31 -21.60 16.95
N ARG A 229 2.18 -21.87 17.92
CA ARG A 229 2.89 -20.92 18.76
C ARG A 229 3.98 -20.16 17.95
N LEU A 230 4.21 -18.89 18.32
CA LEU A 230 5.22 -17.92 17.82
C LEU A 230 4.93 -17.13 16.53
N ASN A 231 4.18 -17.64 15.55
CA ASN A 231 3.87 -16.87 14.33
C ASN A 231 2.93 -15.67 14.59
N GLY A 232 2.12 -15.71 15.65
CA GLY A 232 1.19 -14.62 15.97
C GLY A 232 1.86 -13.34 16.48
N LYS A 233 3.05 -13.41 17.11
CA LYS A 233 3.67 -12.22 17.72
C LYS A 233 4.23 -11.27 16.67
N LYS A 234 4.98 -11.79 15.68
CA LYS A 234 5.50 -10.99 14.57
C LYS A 234 4.37 -10.39 13.75
N GLU A 235 3.32 -11.16 13.47
CA GLU A 235 2.11 -10.67 12.80
C GLU A 235 1.41 -9.58 13.60
N SER A 236 1.25 -9.74 14.92
CA SER A 236 0.63 -8.70 15.77
C SER A 236 1.47 -7.43 15.80
N LEU A 237 2.80 -7.54 15.84
CA LEU A 237 3.72 -6.40 15.79
C LEU A 237 3.59 -5.65 14.47
N VAL A 238 3.69 -6.36 13.34
CA VAL A 238 3.62 -5.75 12.01
C VAL A 238 2.23 -5.19 11.74
N SER A 239 1.18 -5.92 12.09
CA SER A 239 -0.20 -5.45 11.95
C SER A 239 -0.44 -4.16 12.76
N LEU A 240 0.03 -4.09 14.01
CA LEU A 240 -0.08 -2.87 14.81
C LEU A 240 0.75 -1.73 14.21
N ALA A 241 1.99 -2.01 13.81
CA ALA A 241 2.90 -1.01 13.29
C ALA A 241 2.39 -0.38 12.00
N LEU A 242 1.89 -1.19 11.07
CA LEU A 242 1.34 -0.71 9.80
C LEU A 242 -0.01 0.01 10.02
N ARG A 243 -0.89 -0.53 10.89
CA ARG A 243 -2.21 0.07 11.16
C ARG A 243 -2.15 1.48 11.75
N PHE A 244 -1.09 1.81 12.47
CA PHE A 244 -0.92 3.11 13.13
C PHE A 244 0.29 3.89 12.58
N ASP A 245 0.82 3.50 11.42
CA ASP A 245 1.98 4.12 10.78
C ASP A 245 3.19 4.32 11.71
N LEU A 246 3.44 3.35 12.60
CA LEU A 246 4.63 3.36 13.46
C LEU A 246 5.91 3.18 12.65
N VAL A 247 5.80 2.54 11.49
CA VAL A 247 6.84 2.43 10.46
C VAL A 247 6.21 2.77 9.12
N ARG A 248 6.79 3.73 8.42
CA ARG A 248 6.41 4.14 7.07
C ARG A 248 7.47 3.73 6.06
N GLU A 249 7.16 3.87 4.76
CA GLU A 249 8.15 3.61 3.70
C GLU A 249 9.42 4.47 3.86
N ASP A 250 9.27 5.75 4.21
CA ASP A 250 10.41 6.63 4.52
C ASP A 250 11.29 6.07 5.64
N ASP A 251 10.72 5.42 6.66
CA ASP A 251 11.49 4.86 7.77
C ASP A 251 12.39 3.68 7.33
N LEU A 252 12.18 3.11 6.14
CA LEU A 252 13.04 2.04 5.58
C LEU A 252 14.47 2.52 5.29
N LEU A 253 14.73 3.84 5.32
CA LEU A 253 16.08 4.40 5.28
C LEU A 253 16.98 3.84 6.40
N VAL A 254 16.41 3.41 7.53
CA VAL A 254 17.15 2.74 8.63
C VAL A 254 17.79 1.41 8.20
N LEU A 255 17.34 0.83 7.08
CA LEU A 255 17.85 -0.41 6.50
C LEU A 255 18.85 -0.18 5.36
N THR A 256 19.05 1.07 4.92
CA THR A 256 19.89 1.42 3.77
C THR A 256 20.99 2.44 4.09
N GLU A 257 20.81 3.31 5.09
CA GLU A 257 21.81 4.32 5.46
C GLU A 257 22.85 3.78 6.44
N PRO A 258 24.16 3.69 6.08
CA PRO A 258 25.20 3.27 7.03
C PRO A 258 25.13 4.18 8.25
N ALA A 259 25.03 3.60 9.45
CA ALA A 259 24.95 4.35 10.69
C ALA A 259 26.03 5.43 10.68
N SER A 260 25.61 6.69 10.47
CA SER A 260 26.54 7.78 10.31
C SER A 260 27.38 7.83 11.57
N ARG A 261 28.70 7.86 11.37
CA ARG A 261 29.70 7.83 12.44
C ARG A 261 29.69 9.18 13.16
N ALA A 262 28.61 9.47 13.88
CA ALA A 262 28.48 10.61 14.77
C ALA A 262 29.12 10.27 16.11
N ALA A 263 30.45 10.33 16.15
CA ALA A 263 31.26 10.56 17.36
C ALA A 263 32.72 10.85 16.94
N ARG A 264 33.05 12.13 16.83
CA ARG A 264 34.33 12.64 17.32
C ARG A 264 34.03 13.51 18.52
#